data_AF-A0A0D0RD07-F1
#
_entry.id   AF-A0A0D0RD07-F1
#
_cell.length_a   1.000
_cell.length_b   1.000
_cell.length_c   1.000
_cell.angle_alpha   90.00
_cell.angle_beta   90.00
_cell.angle_gamma   90.00
#
_symmetry.space_group_name_H-M   'P 1'
#
loop_
_entity.id
_entity.type
_entity.pdbx_description
1 polymer ?
#
loop_
_entity_poly.entity_id
_entity_poly.type
_entity_poly.pdbx_seq_one_letter_code
_entity_poly.pdbx_strand_id
1 'polypeptide(L)'
;MVYQSLHGILVALENTIERRFYRDYYTGDILACLEDDGSKKVLSILKESKLTELEFLNCLAFEKTMYENNRFILHSSFIETKYGAILFTAPSGTGKSTQAELWRTYRNVDVINGDRSGLWKEGNQWMAGGVPWCGTSGIMKNKTLPLKAIVILEQALENCIQEINYGAKVGRILEQLTVNPWNSEMLVAAKMFSMYLAKEVPIIKLLCRPDLGAVETLEKELERYGYGE
;
A
#
# COMPACT_ATOMS: atom_id res chain seq x y z
N MET A 1 -2.52 -17.37 -32.12
CA MET A 1 -3.02 -16.51 -31.02
C MET A 1 -4.18 -17.23 -30.37
N VAL A 2 -4.05 -17.65 -29.10
CA VAL A 2 -5.15 -18.26 -28.35
C VAL A 2 -5.75 -17.16 -27.49
N TYR A 3 -7.03 -16.87 -27.68
CA TYR A 3 -7.77 -15.92 -26.85
C TYR A 3 -8.63 -16.71 -25.88
N GLN A 4 -8.36 -16.59 -24.57
CA GLN A 4 -9.33 -16.94 -23.55
C GLN A 4 -9.91 -15.64 -22.98
N SER A 5 -11.24 -15.53 -23.06
CA SER A 5 -12.01 -14.45 -22.46
C SER A 5 -12.60 -14.95 -21.15
N LEU A 6 -12.12 -14.42 -20.03
CA LEU A 6 -12.71 -14.60 -18.71
C LEU A 6 -12.97 -13.22 -18.13
N HIS A 7 -14.24 -12.89 -17.91
CA HIS A 7 -14.66 -11.74 -17.09
C HIS A 7 -13.88 -10.42 -17.35
N GLY A 8 -13.82 -9.96 -18.60
CA GLY A 8 -13.16 -8.69 -18.95
C GLY A 8 -11.65 -8.74 -19.14
N ILE A 9 -11.04 -9.93 -19.04
CA ILE A 9 -9.61 -10.16 -19.29
C ILE A 9 -9.46 -10.90 -20.62
N LEU A 10 -8.66 -10.33 -21.53
CA LEU A 10 -8.19 -11.04 -22.73
C LEU A 10 -6.74 -11.41 -22.56
N VAL A 11 -6.46 -12.70 -22.62
CA VAL A 11 -5.08 -13.20 -22.65
C VAL A 11 -4.67 -13.47 -24.10
N ALA A 12 -3.52 -12.96 -24.50
CA ALA A 12 -2.89 -13.23 -25.77
C ALA A 12 -1.45 -13.73 -25.53
N LEU A 13 -1.07 -14.80 -26.22
CA LEU A 13 0.29 -15.33 -26.20
C LEU A 13 0.93 -15.07 -27.56
N GLU A 14 2.00 -14.28 -27.58
CA GLU A 14 2.82 -14.00 -28.76
C GLU A 14 4.30 -14.19 -28.41
N ASN A 15 5.00 -15.05 -29.14
CA ASN A 15 6.47 -15.18 -29.05
C ASN A 15 7.01 -15.27 -27.60
N THR A 16 6.41 -16.14 -26.78
CA THR A 16 6.71 -16.33 -25.33
C THR A 16 6.32 -15.19 -24.39
N ILE A 17 5.75 -14.10 -24.92
CA ILE A 17 5.18 -13.00 -24.13
C ILE A 17 3.69 -13.27 -23.93
N GLU A 18 3.30 -13.43 -22.66
CA GLU A 18 1.91 -13.43 -22.24
C GLU A 18 1.46 -11.97 -22.05
N ARG A 19 0.46 -11.54 -22.82
CA ARG A 19 -0.20 -10.26 -22.66
C ARG A 19 -1.59 -10.47 -22.08
N ARG A 20 -1.89 -9.85 -20.95
CA ARG A 20 -3.25 -9.77 -20.40
C ARG A 20 -3.77 -8.36 -20.60
N PHE A 21 -4.83 -8.22 -21.36
CA PHE A 21 -5.54 -6.96 -21.59
C PHE A 21 -6.77 -6.90 -20.70
N TYR A 22 -6.95 -5.76 -20.05
CA TYR A 22 -7.99 -5.54 -19.07
C TYR A 22 -8.98 -4.55 -19.62
N ARG A 23 -10.25 -4.95 -19.65
CA ARG A 23 -11.29 -4.17 -20.29
C ARG A 23 -12.31 -3.62 -19.30
N ASP A 24 -12.77 -2.41 -19.57
CA ASP A 24 -13.98 -1.89 -18.96
C ASP A 24 -15.15 -2.80 -19.34
N TYR A 25 -15.90 -3.27 -18.34
CA TYR A 25 -16.99 -4.19 -18.57
C TYR A 25 -18.15 -3.54 -19.36
N TYR A 26 -18.37 -2.24 -19.18
CA TYR A 26 -19.48 -1.51 -19.79
C TYR A 26 -19.12 -0.92 -21.15
N THR A 27 -17.91 -0.38 -21.30
CA THR A 27 -17.48 0.26 -22.56
C THR A 27 -16.68 -0.66 -23.48
N GLY A 28 -16.10 -1.74 -22.94
CA GLY A 28 -15.21 -2.65 -23.68
C GLY A 28 -13.82 -2.07 -23.97
N ASP A 29 -13.53 -0.85 -23.51
CA ASP A 29 -12.25 -0.18 -23.66
C ASP A 29 -11.13 -0.96 -22.96
N ILE A 30 -9.93 -1.01 -23.56
CA ILE A 30 -8.75 -1.54 -22.87
C ILE A 30 -8.22 -0.48 -21.91
N LEU A 31 -8.19 -0.83 -20.63
CA LEU A 31 -7.80 0.04 -19.52
C LEU A 31 -6.33 -0.15 -19.15
N ALA A 32 -5.86 -1.39 -19.20
CA ALA A 32 -4.49 -1.72 -18.89
C ALA A 32 -4.04 -2.98 -19.65
N CYS A 33 -2.72 -3.16 -19.74
CA CYS A 33 -2.08 -4.32 -20.31
C CYS A 33 -0.94 -4.77 -19.39
N LEU A 34 -0.95 -6.04 -18.98
CA LEU A 34 0.19 -6.70 -18.35
C LEU A 34 0.90 -7.54 -19.41
N GLU A 35 2.16 -7.22 -19.71
CA GLU A 35 3.04 -8.04 -20.53
C GLU A 35 4.00 -8.82 -19.63
N ASP A 36 4.12 -10.13 -19.85
CA ASP A 36 4.98 -11.04 -19.09
C ASP A 36 5.78 -11.88 -20.09
N ASP A 37 7.09 -11.63 -20.19
CA ASP A 37 8.00 -12.40 -21.05
C ASP A 37 8.72 -13.54 -20.29
N GLY A 38 8.33 -13.81 -19.05
CA GLY A 38 8.95 -14.78 -18.15
C GLY A 38 10.18 -14.26 -17.40
N SER A 39 10.83 -13.20 -17.87
CA SER A 39 11.96 -12.52 -17.21
C SER A 39 11.57 -11.17 -16.59
N LYS A 40 10.57 -10.51 -17.19
CA LYS A 40 10.11 -9.18 -16.82
C LYS A 40 8.59 -9.10 -17.01
N LYS A 41 7.94 -8.46 -16.04
CA LYS A 41 6.53 -8.11 -16.12
C LYS A 41 6.39 -6.59 -16.24
N VAL A 42 5.66 -6.13 -17.25
CA VAL A 42 5.41 -4.71 -17.50
C VAL A 42 3.91 -4.46 -17.46
N LEU A 43 3.49 -3.59 -16.55
CA LEU A 43 2.12 -3.11 -16.51
C LEU A 43 2.03 -1.73 -17.17
N SER A 44 1.23 -1.63 -18.22
CA SER A 44 0.89 -0.37 -18.90
C SER A 44 -0.55 0.00 -18.60
N ILE A 45 -0.78 1.17 -18.02
CA ILE A 45 -2.12 1.76 -17.86
C ILE A 45 -2.39 2.58 -19.12
N LEU A 46 -3.37 2.13 -19.91
CA LEU A 46 -3.63 2.63 -21.28
C LEU A 46 -4.73 3.69 -21.31
N LYS A 47 -5.57 3.77 -20.29
CA LYS A 47 -6.61 4.79 -20.14
C LYS A 47 -6.76 5.12 -18.65
N GLU A 48 -6.88 6.41 -18.32
CA GLU A 48 -7.34 6.86 -16.99
C GLU A 48 -8.83 6.50 -16.84
N SER A 49 -9.14 5.22 -16.66
CA SER A 49 -10.48 4.77 -16.34
C SER A 49 -10.75 4.92 -14.85
N LYS A 50 -12.00 5.24 -14.52
CA LYS A 50 -12.56 5.19 -13.16
C LYS A 50 -12.70 3.74 -12.66
N LEU A 51 -11.68 2.91 -12.81
CA LEU A 51 -11.68 1.61 -12.16
C LEU A 51 -11.69 1.83 -10.66
N THR A 52 -12.61 1.17 -9.97
CA THR A 52 -12.51 1.07 -8.53
C THR A 52 -11.24 0.30 -8.17
N GLU A 53 -10.72 0.55 -6.97
CA GLU A 53 -9.53 -0.12 -6.46
C GLU A 53 -9.61 -1.66 -6.58
N LEU A 54 -10.76 -2.23 -6.22
CA LEU A 54 -10.99 -3.66 -6.25
C LEU A 54 -11.01 -4.19 -7.69
N GLU A 55 -11.57 -3.43 -8.63
CA GLU A 55 -11.54 -3.79 -10.06
C GLU A 55 -10.12 -3.69 -10.63
N PHE A 56 -9.32 -2.71 -10.23
CA PHE A 56 -7.92 -2.61 -10.66
C PHE A 56 -7.08 -3.78 -10.16
N LEU A 57 -7.18 -4.13 -8.87
CA LEU A 57 -6.48 -5.28 -8.28
C LEU A 57 -6.93 -6.60 -8.93
N ASN A 58 -8.24 -6.84 -9.01
CA ASN A 58 -8.82 -8.07 -9.56
C ASN A 58 -8.56 -8.23 -11.06
N CYS A 59 -8.57 -7.13 -11.82
CA CYS A 59 -8.18 -7.16 -13.21
C CYS A 59 -6.72 -7.63 -13.27
N LEU A 60 -5.80 -6.86 -12.69
CA LEU A 60 -4.38 -7.04 -12.98
C LEU A 60 -3.71 -8.23 -12.30
N ALA A 61 -4.40 -8.90 -11.36
CA ALA A 61 -3.77 -9.77 -10.38
C ALA A 61 -2.52 -9.08 -9.80
N PHE A 62 -2.64 -7.77 -9.51
CA PHE A 62 -1.50 -6.95 -9.17
C PHE A 62 -0.91 -7.38 -7.82
N GLU A 63 -1.76 -7.83 -6.90
CA GLU A 63 -1.35 -8.46 -5.65
C GLU A 63 -0.55 -9.75 -5.89
N LYS A 64 -0.90 -10.55 -6.91
CA LYS A 64 -0.11 -11.72 -7.32
C LYS A 64 1.25 -11.30 -7.89
N THR A 65 1.27 -10.30 -8.76
CA THR A 65 2.53 -9.78 -9.35
C THR A 65 3.46 -9.22 -8.28
N MET A 66 2.91 -8.47 -7.31
CA MET A 66 3.66 -7.96 -6.16
C MET A 66 4.21 -9.13 -5.32
N TYR A 67 3.37 -10.12 -5.01
CA TYR A 67 3.76 -11.30 -4.25
C TYR A 67 4.88 -12.10 -4.92
N GLU A 68 4.80 -12.35 -6.24
CA GLU A 68 5.84 -13.02 -7.03
C GLU A 68 7.19 -12.28 -6.98
N ASN A 69 7.17 -10.98 -6.68
CA ASN A 69 8.36 -10.14 -6.51
C ASN A 69 8.73 -9.90 -5.02
N ASN A 70 8.20 -10.72 -4.10
CA ASN A 70 8.38 -10.59 -2.65
C ASN A 70 7.95 -9.21 -2.10
N ARG A 71 6.89 -8.65 -2.67
CA ARG A 71 6.30 -7.38 -2.27
C ARG A 71 4.87 -7.58 -1.80
N PHE A 72 4.42 -6.72 -0.89
CA PHE A 72 3.04 -6.72 -0.42
C PHE A 72 2.43 -5.34 -0.51
N ILE A 73 1.11 -5.28 -0.58
CA ILE A 73 0.36 -4.02 -0.63
C ILE A 73 -0.31 -3.84 0.73
N LEU A 74 -0.13 -2.68 1.35
CA LEU A 74 -0.74 -2.31 2.61
C LEU A 74 -1.85 -1.28 2.41
N HIS A 75 -3.02 -1.49 3.01
CA HIS A 75 -4.06 -0.45 3.14
C HIS A 75 -3.55 0.70 4.00
N SER A 76 -3.17 1.79 3.36
CA SER A 76 -2.47 2.88 4.03
C SER A 76 -2.48 4.20 3.27
N SER A 77 -2.49 5.32 3.99
CA SER A 77 -2.09 6.61 3.42
C SER A 77 -0.58 6.81 3.63
N PHE A 78 0.11 7.20 2.56
CA PHE A 78 1.56 7.32 2.48
C PHE A 78 1.95 8.79 2.38
N ILE A 79 2.69 9.29 3.37
CA ILE A 79 3.32 10.60 3.34
C ILE A 79 4.85 10.52 3.25
N GLU A 80 5.45 11.53 2.62
CA GLU A 80 6.88 11.78 2.59
C GLU A 80 7.26 12.81 3.65
N THR A 81 8.01 12.40 4.65
CA THR A 81 8.52 13.30 5.70
C THR A 81 10.03 13.49 5.60
N LYS A 82 10.58 14.42 6.39
CA LYS A 82 12.04 14.57 6.53
C LYS A 82 12.75 13.29 7.00
N TYR A 83 12.03 12.40 7.68
CA TYR A 83 12.54 11.11 8.13
C TYR A 83 12.55 10.07 7.02
N GLY A 84 11.60 10.15 6.07
CA GLY A 84 11.32 9.16 5.04
C GLY A 84 9.82 8.84 4.97
N ALA A 85 9.47 7.65 4.48
CA ALA A 85 8.08 7.24 4.35
C ALA A 85 7.44 6.92 5.71
N ILE A 86 6.26 7.49 5.92
CA ILE A 86 5.35 7.14 7.03
C ILE A 86 4.03 6.69 6.44
N LEU A 87 3.56 5.54 6.90
CA LEU A 87 2.32 4.94 6.43
C LEU A 87 1.28 4.91 7.54
N PHE A 88 0.14 5.54 7.32
CA PHE A 88 -1.02 5.47 8.22
C PHE A 88 -1.90 4.31 7.81
N THR A 89 -2.08 3.32 8.68
CA THR A 89 -2.91 2.14 8.43
C THR A 89 -4.00 2.00 9.49
N ALA A 90 -5.19 1.57 9.06
CA ALA A 90 -6.37 1.35 9.89
C ALA A 90 -7.50 0.81 9.00
N PRO A 91 -8.57 0.24 9.58
CA PRO A 91 -9.79 -0.05 8.84
C PRO A 91 -10.30 1.14 8.01
N SER A 92 -11.12 0.83 6.99
CA SER A 92 -11.74 1.88 6.18
C SER A 92 -12.60 2.82 7.04
N GLY A 93 -12.55 4.12 6.76
CA GLY A 93 -13.31 5.14 7.50
C GLY A 93 -12.70 5.62 8.83
N THR A 94 -11.57 5.05 9.30
CA THR A 94 -10.98 5.44 10.60
C THR A 94 -10.25 6.80 10.57
N GLY A 95 -9.74 7.24 9.42
CA GLY A 95 -9.09 8.56 9.27
C GLY A 95 -7.66 8.58 8.71
N LYS A 96 -7.24 7.56 7.95
CA LYS A 96 -5.90 7.51 7.30
C LYS A 96 -5.61 8.75 6.44
N SER A 97 -6.55 9.10 5.55
CA SER A 97 -6.45 10.27 4.66
C SER A 97 -6.51 11.58 5.45
N THR A 98 -7.32 11.61 6.53
CA THR A 98 -7.36 12.75 7.44
C THR A 98 -6.00 13.00 8.09
N GLN A 99 -5.31 11.96 8.57
CA GLN A 99 -3.97 12.12 9.13
C GLN A 99 -2.94 12.55 8.08
N ALA A 100 -2.99 11.98 6.87
CA ALA A 100 -2.13 12.42 5.78
C ALA A 100 -2.32 13.92 5.45
N GLU A 101 -3.57 14.39 5.43
CA GLU A 101 -3.89 15.79 5.14
C GLU A 101 -3.51 16.75 6.29
N LEU A 102 -3.65 16.31 7.55
CA LEU A 102 -3.17 17.07 8.71
C LEU A 102 -1.65 17.27 8.64
N TRP A 103 -0.91 16.21 8.31
CA TRP A 103 0.53 16.31 8.12
C TRP A 103 0.88 17.24 6.95
N ARG A 104 0.20 17.13 5.81
CA ARG A 104 0.38 18.06 4.68
C ARG A 104 0.14 19.51 5.11
N THR A 105 -0.94 19.77 5.84
CA THR A 105 -1.33 21.11 6.30
C THR A 105 -0.33 21.70 7.29
N TYR A 106 0.08 20.93 8.31
CA TYR A 106 0.85 21.44 9.44
C TYR A 106 2.36 21.23 9.35
N ARG A 107 2.83 20.37 8.45
CA ARG A 107 4.26 20.07 8.24
C ARG A 107 4.70 20.23 6.78
N ASN A 108 3.80 20.66 5.90
CA ASN A 108 4.08 20.87 4.48
C ASN A 108 4.71 19.63 3.81
N VAL A 109 4.24 18.44 4.20
CA VAL A 109 4.70 17.17 3.62
C VAL A 109 3.92 16.82 2.37
N ASP A 110 4.52 15.98 1.52
CA ASP A 110 3.83 15.45 0.37
C ASP A 110 3.08 14.15 0.71
N VAL A 111 1.89 13.98 0.12
CA VAL A 111 1.13 12.73 0.17
C VAL A 111 1.42 11.99 -1.12
N ILE A 112 2.03 10.80 -1.01
CA ILE A 112 2.45 9.97 -2.14
C ILE A 112 1.31 9.08 -2.62
N ASN A 113 0.54 8.51 -1.69
CA ASN A 113 -0.67 7.77 -2.00
C ASN A 113 -1.68 7.91 -0.86
N GLY A 114 -2.96 8.10 -1.17
CA GLY A 114 -3.98 8.28 -0.13
C GLY A 114 -4.61 6.99 0.40
N ASP A 115 -4.32 5.83 -0.19
CA ASP A 115 -5.08 4.60 0.04
C ASP A 115 -4.25 3.32 0.13
N ARG A 116 -3.20 3.15 -0.70
CA ARG A 116 -2.34 1.96 -0.67
C ARG A 116 -0.86 2.30 -0.80
N SER A 117 -0.05 1.41 -0.25
CA SER A 117 1.40 1.46 -0.41
C SER A 117 1.95 0.08 -0.76
N GLY A 118 2.87 0.03 -1.72
CA GLY A 118 3.70 -1.15 -1.95
C GLY A 118 4.82 -1.20 -0.93
N LEU A 119 5.09 -2.38 -0.38
CA LEU A 119 6.11 -2.63 0.63
C LEU A 119 7.03 -3.76 0.19
N TRP A 120 8.33 -3.57 0.35
CA TRP A 120 9.34 -4.60 0.12
C TRP A 120 10.62 -4.28 0.88
N LYS A 121 11.54 -5.24 0.92
CA LYS A 121 12.86 -5.08 1.50
C LYS A 121 13.91 -5.09 0.40
N GLU A 122 14.77 -4.07 0.38
CA GLU A 122 15.96 -3.98 -0.48
C GLU A 122 17.22 -4.05 0.38
N GLY A 123 17.93 -5.17 0.31
CA GLY A 123 19.05 -5.45 1.21
C GLY A 123 18.61 -5.42 2.68
N ASN A 124 19.13 -4.46 3.44
CA ASN A 124 18.80 -4.26 4.85
C ASN A 124 17.77 -3.15 5.10
N GLN A 125 17.20 -2.55 4.05
CA GLN A 125 16.30 -1.43 4.17
C GLN A 125 14.88 -1.77 3.70
N TRP A 126 13.89 -1.43 4.52
CA TRP A 126 12.49 -1.50 4.12
C TRP A 126 12.13 -0.28 3.27
N MET A 127 11.36 -0.51 2.21
CA MET A 127 10.95 0.49 1.24
C MET A 127 9.43 0.56 1.18
N ALA A 128 8.94 1.78 0.95
CA ALA A 128 7.55 2.04 0.61
C ALA A 128 7.49 2.73 -0.77
N GLY A 129 6.60 2.26 -1.63
CA GLY A 129 6.38 2.82 -2.96
C GLY A 129 4.92 3.16 -3.19
N GLY A 130 4.68 4.27 -3.89
CA GLY A 130 3.35 4.56 -4.40
C GLY A 130 2.92 3.50 -5.40
N VAL A 131 1.65 3.13 -5.36
CA VAL A 131 1.03 2.22 -6.33
C VAL A 131 0.23 3.01 -7.37
N PRO A 132 0.06 2.50 -8.61
CA PRO A 132 -0.53 3.25 -9.71
C PRO A 132 -2.07 3.28 -9.68
N TRP A 133 -2.64 3.27 -8.47
CA TRP A 133 -4.03 3.53 -8.20
C TRP A 133 -4.15 4.19 -6.83
N CYS A 134 -5.25 4.89 -6.62
CA CYS A 134 -5.64 5.43 -5.34
C CYS A 134 -7.16 5.32 -5.27
N GLY A 135 -7.71 5.04 -4.09
CA GLY A 135 -9.15 5.13 -3.85
C GLY A 135 -9.67 6.57 -4.03
N THR A 136 -10.61 6.98 -3.21
CA THR A 136 -11.30 8.28 -3.37
C THR A 136 -10.42 9.51 -3.19
N SER A 137 -9.17 9.36 -2.74
CA SER A 137 -8.24 10.47 -2.54
C SER A 137 -7.78 11.17 -3.82
N GLY A 138 -7.75 10.45 -4.96
CA GLY A 138 -7.19 10.98 -6.21
C GLY A 138 -5.68 11.25 -6.20
N ILE A 139 -4.97 10.85 -5.13
CA ILE A 139 -3.53 11.08 -4.96
C ILE A 139 -2.78 9.77 -5.16
N MET A 140 -2.01 9.69 -6.24
CA MET A 140 -1.07 8.60 -6.54
C MET A 140 0.18 9.15 -7.22
N LYS A 141 1.36 8.94 -6.62
CA LYS A 141 2.64 9.39 -7.14
C LYS A 141 3.59 8.22 -7.28
N ASN A 142 4.30 8.14 -8.40
CA ASN A 142 5.34 7.13 -8.62
C ASN A 142 6.62 7.54 -7.88
N LYS A 143 6.63 7.34 -6.56
CA LYS A 143 7.75 7.66 -5.69
C LYS A 143 8.00 6.52 -4.69
N THR A 144 9.27 6.24 -4.46
CA THR A 144 9.76 5.22 -3.54
C THR A 144 10.65 5.86 -2.49
N LEU A 145 10.45 5.51 -1.24
CA LEU A 145 11.16 6.08 -0.10
C LEU A 145 11.50 4.99 0.93
N PRO A 146 12.58 5.15 1.72
CA PRO A 146 12.85 4.29 2.87
C PRO A 146 11.69 4.37 3.86
N LEU A 147 11.15 3.22 4.26
CA LEU A 147 10.08 3.12 5.26
C LEU A 147 10.63 3.38 6.65
N LYS A 148 10.07 4.35 7.35
CA LYS A 148 10.47 4.72 8.72
C LYS A 148 9.49 4.30 9.78
N ALA A 149 8.19 4.36 9.50
CA ALA A 149 7.19 3.94 10.47
C ALA A 149 5.90 3.53 9.78
N ILE A 150 5.20 2.59 10.42
CA ILE A 150 3.79 2.31 10.15
C ILE A 150 3.01 2.69 11.39
N VAL A 151 2.01 3.54 11.20
CA VAL A 151 1.17 4.10 12.26
C VAL A 151 -0.22 3.49 12.17
N ILE A 152 -0.58 2.69 13.17
CA ILE A 152 -1.92 2.12 13.32
C ILE A 152 -2.80 3.18 13.99
N LEU A 153 -3.84 3.62 13.30
CA LEU A 153 -4.75 4.65 13.82
C LEU A 153 -5.93 4.04 14.57
N GLU A 154 -6.29 4.68 15.68
CA GLU A 154 -7.53 4.45 16.40
C GLU A 154 -8.13 5.80 16.82
N GLN A 155 -9.44 5.98 16.62
CA GLN A 155 -10.10 7.21 17.05
C GLN A 155 -10.25 7.21 18.57
N ALA A 156 -9.89 8.32 19.21
CA ALA A 156 -9.98 8.49 20.65
C ALA A 156 -10.30 9.94 21.02
N LEU A 157 -10.69 10.15 22.28
CA LEU A 157 -10.93 11.49 22.82
C LEU A 157 -9.63 12.25 23.09
N GLU A 158 -8.50 11.57 23.18
CA GLU A 158 -7.18 12.14 23.46
C GLU A 158 -6.13 11.61 22.49
N ASN A 159 -5.12 12.45 22.20
CA ASN A 159 -3.99 12.07 21.37
C ASN A 159 -2.93 11.39 22.24
N CYS A 160 -2.66 10.11 22.02
CA CYS A 160 -1.60 9.40 22.74
C CYS A 160 -1.05 8.21 21.96
N ILE A 161 0.18 7.83 22.30
CA ILE A 161 0.80 6.60 21.81
C ILE A 161 0.42 5.47 22.77
N GLN A 162 -0.23 4.43 22.24
CA GLN A 162 -0.54 3.24 23.00
C GLN A 162 0.46 2.13 22.67
N GLU A 163 1.10 1.58 23.70
CA GLU A 163 1.94 0.40 23.51
C GLU A 163 1.08 -0.83 23.21
N ILE A 164 1.48 -1.57 22.18
CA ILE A 164 0.89 -2.86 21.82
C ILE A 164 1.98 -3.90 21.67
N ASN A 165 1.70 -5.13 22.09
CA ASN A 165 2.66 -6.22 22.00
C ASN A 165 2.97 -6.59 20.55
N TYR A 166 4.08 -7.30 20.34
CA TYR A 166 4.54 -7.71 19.02
C TYR A 166 3.48 -8.51 18.22
N GLY A 167 2.77 -9.44 18.87
CA GLY A 167 1.72 -10.23 18.21
C GLY A 167 0.59 -9.34 17.68
N ALA A 168 0.17 -8.34 18.45
CA ALA A 168 -0.82 -7.36 18.04
C ALA A 168 -0.32 -6.50 16.87
N LYS A 169 0.95 -6.07 16.87
CA LYS A 169 1.56 -5.34 15.74
C LYS A 169 1.49 -6.16 14.45
N VAL A 170 1.92 -7.43 14.51
CA VAL A 170 1.89 -8.35 13.37
C VAL A 170 0.47 -8.59 12.88
N GLY A 171 -0.48 -8.85 13.79
CA GLY A 171 -1.88 -9.07 13.44
C GLY A 171 -2.49 -7.86 12.72
N ARG A 172 -2.28 -6.66 13.24
CA ARG A 172 -2.78 -5.42 12.63
C ARG A 172 -2.20 -5.15 11.25
N ILE A 173 -0.92 -5.42 11.02
CA ILE A 173 -0.33 -5.30 9.68
C ILE A 173 -0.97 -6.32 8.74
N LEU A 174 -1.02 -7.59 9.16
CA LEU A 174 -1.55 -8.69 8.35
C LEU A 174 -3.01 -8.45 7.93
N GLU A 175 -3.85 -7.95 8.84
CA GLU A 175 -5.24 -7.55 8.57
C GLU A 175 -5.38 -6.48 7.48
N GLN A 176 -4.34 -5.67 7.28
CA GLN A 176 -4.34 -4.54 6.34
C GLN A 176 -3.56 -4.85 5.05
N LEU A 177 -2.93 -6.03 4.94
CA LEU A 177 -2.32 -6.47 3.70
C LEU A 177 -3.37 -6.96 2.71
N THR A 178 -3.19 -6.63 1.44
CA THR A 178 -3.99 -7.23 0.35
C THR A 178 -3.48 -8.64 0.09
N VAL A 179 -4.21 -9.64 0.58
CA VAL A 179 -3.87 -11.07 0.46
C VAL A 179 -5.09 -11.85 0.01
N ASN A 180 -4.89 -12.78 -0.92
CA ASN A 180 -5.94 -13.68 -1.39
C ASN A 180 -6.13 -14.83 -0.39
N PRO A 181 -7.28 -14.93 0.32
CA PRO A 181 -7.46 -15.91 1.39
C PRO A 181 -7.42 -17.37 0.94
N TRP A 182 -7.73 -17.64 -0.33
CA TRP A 182 -7.66 -18.97 -0.94
C TRP A 182 -6.24 -19.39 -1.34
N ASN A 183 -5.27 -18.46 -1.31
CA ASN A 183 -3.88 -18.75 -1.57
C ASN A 183 -3.13 -18.93 -0.23
N SER A 184 -3.02 -20.19 0.22
CA SER A 184 -2.38 -20.54 1.48
C SER A 184 -0.89 -20.14 1.52
N GLU A 185 -0.17 -20.25 0.41
CA GLU A 185 1.24 -19.86 0.32
C GLU A 185 1.41 -18.35 0.51
N MET A 186 0.58 -17.55 -0.18
CA MET A 186 0.59 -16.10 -0.04
C MET A 186 0.23 -15.67 1.39
N LEU A 187 -0.71 -16.37 2.05
CA LEU A 187 -1.08 -16.09 3.44
C LEU A 187 0.09 -16.36 4.41
N VAL A 188 0.79 -17.49 4.23
CA VAL A 188 1.98 -17.83 5.04
C VAL A 188 3.09 -16.80 4.80
N ALA A 189 3.34 -16.43 3.55
CA ALA A 189 4.32 -15.41 3.20
C ALA A 189 3.97 -14.03 3.77
N ALA A 190 2.70 -13.62 3.69
CA ALA A 190 2.21 -12.37 4.28
C ALA A 190 2.40 -12.34 5.80
N LYS A 191 2.14 -13.46 6.48
CA LYS A 191 2.39 -13.59 7.93
C LYS A 191 3.87 -13.42 8.27
N MET A 192 4.76 -14.11 7.55
CA MET A 192 6.21 -14.00 7.73
C MET A 192 6.69 -12.58 7.42
N PHE A 193 6.19 -11.97 6.35
CA PHE A 193 6.47 -10.59 5.96
C PHE A 193 6.12 -9.62 7.09
N SER A 194 4.90 -9.70 7.63
CA SER A 194 4.45 -8.88 8.75
C SER A 194 5.31 -9.06 10.01
N MET A 195 5.78 -10.28 10.27
CA MET A 195 6.71 -10.56 11.38
C MET A 195 8.06 -9.86 11.19
N TYR A 196 8.70 -10.02 10.04
CA TYR A 196 9.98 -9.35 9.77
C TYR A 196 9.85 -7.83 9.78
N LEU A 197 8.78 -7.32 9.17
CA LEU A 197 8.49 -5.89 9.13
C LEU A 197 8.30 -5.32 10.54
N ALA A 198 7.47 -5.95 11.38
CA ALA A 198 7.22 -5.50 12.75
C ALA A 198 8.43 -5.61 13.69
N LYS A 199 9.43 -6.42 13.32
CA LYS A 199 10.69 -6.55 14.07
C LYS A 199 11.68 -5.43 13.74
N GLU A 200 11.67 -4.92 12.51
CA GLU A 200 12.70 -4.02 11.99
C GLU A 200 12.20 -2.58 11.76
N VAL A 201 10.88 -2.40 11.59
CA VAL A 201 10.25 -1.10 11.39
C VAL A 201 9.40 -0.75 12.61
N PRO A 202 9.51 0.48 13.15
CA PRO A 202 8.60 0.99 14.16
C PRO A 202 7.13 0.87 13.74
N ILE A 203 6.37 0.09 14.49
CA ILE A 203 4.91 -0.02 14.38
C ILE A 203 4.30 0.66 15.59
N ILE A 204 3.69 1.83 15.36
CA ILE A 204 3.24 2.75 16.39
C ILE A 204 1.71 2.75 16.39
N LYS A 205 1.06 2.51 17.54
CA LYS A 205 -0.39 2.71 17.65
C LYS A 205 -0.66 4.13 18.16
N LEU A 206 -1.30 4.94 17.32
CA LEU A 206 -1.70 6.30 17.63
C LEU A 206 -3.20 6.34 17.87
N LEU A 207 -3.59 6.70 19.10
CA LEU A 207 -4.94 7.09 19.44
C LEU A 207 -5.04 8.58 19.14
N CYS A 208 -5.99 9.01 18.33
CA CYS A 208 -6.02 10.40 17.88
C CYS A 208 -7.41 10.97 17.59
N ARG A 209 -7.46 12.29 17.75
CA ARG A 209 -8.43 13.20 17.13
C ARG A 209 -7.88 13.72 15.80
N PRO A 210 -8.74 14.26 14.90
CA PRO A 210 -8.30 14.86 13.65
C PRO A 210 -7.81 16.31 13.86
N ASP A 211 -6.80 16.51 14.70
CA ASP A 211 -6.26 17.83 15.04
C ASP A 211 -4.72 17.89 14.97
N LEU A 212 -4.17 19.10 15.13
CA LEU A 212 -2.71 19.33 15.16
C LEU A 212 -2.01 18.51 16.26
N GLY A 213 -2.69 18.29 17.40
CA GLY A 213 -2.12 17.55 18.52
C GLY A 213 -1.80 16.10 18.17
N ALA A 214 -2.52 15.49 17.23
CA ALA A 214 -2.19 14.15 16.72
C ALA A 214 -0.87 14.14 15.94
N VAL A 215 -0.64 15.17 15.12
CA VAL A 215 0.61 15.34 14.36
C VAL A 215 1.79 15.52 15.32
N GLU A 216 1.66 16.41 16.30
CA GLU A 216 2.70 16.68 17.30
C GLU A 216 3.02 15.46 18.17
N THR A 217 1.98 14.72 18.57
CA THR A 217 2.14 13.49 19.38
C THR A 217 2.95 12.44 18.61
N LEU A 218 2.64 12.23 17.33
CA LEU A 218 3.36 11.27 16.51
C LEU A 218 4.78 11.74 16.17
N GLU A 219 4.96 13.02 15.83
CA GLU A 219 6.28 13.59 15.53
C GLU A 219 7.26 13.40 16.69
N LYS A 220 6.82 13.71 17.91
CA LYS A 220 7.62 13.49 19.13
C LYS A 220 7.99 12.03 19.36
N GLU A 221 7.10 11.11 19.01
CA GLU A 221 7.38 9.68 19.11
C GLU A 221 8.41 9.23 18.06
N LEU A 222 8.31 9.75 16.83
CA LEU A 222 9.28 9.45 15.76
C LEU A 222 10.69 9.94 16.13
N GLU A 223 10.81 11.10 16.77
CA GLU A 223 12.09 11.62 17.27
C GLU A 223 12.77 10.65 18.26
N ARG A 224 11.98 9.98 19.13
CA ARG A 224 12.50 8.98 20.08
C ARG A 224 13.07 7.73 19.41
N TYR A 225 12.62 7.39 18.21
CA TYR A 225 13.20 6.30 17.41
C TYR A 225 14.53 6.68 16.73
N GLY A 226 15.12 7.82 17.10
CA GLY A 226 16.41 8.26 16.58
C GLY A 226 16.30 8.95 15.22
N TYR A 227 15.13 9.49 14.91
CA TYR A 227 14.92 10.32 13.72
C TYR A 227 15.02 11.83 14.03
N GLY A 228 15.25 12.22 15.29
CA GLY A 228 15.60 13.59 15.66
C GLY A 228 16.98 13.99 15.12
N GLU A 229 17.14 15.27 14.80
CA GLU A 229 18.37 15.89 14.28
C GLU A 229 19.58 15.72 15.23
#